data_AF-A0A9W7XZT7-F1
#
_entry.id   AF-A0A9W7XZT7-F1
#
_cell.length_a   1.000
_cell.length_b   1.000
_cell.length_c   1.000
_cell.angle_alpha   90.00
_cell.angle_beta   90.00
_cell.angle_gamma   90.00
#
_symmetry.space_group_name_H-M   'P 1'
#
loop_
_entity.id
_entity.type
_entity.pdbx_description
1 polymer ?
#
loop_
_entity_poly.entity_id
_entity_poly.type
_entity_poly.pdbx_seq_one_letter_code
_entity_poly.pdbx_strand_id
1 'polypeptide(L)'
;MGKHAQTYLVGAVSALGGFLFGYDTGVMSSIQEIDQWKGYFNNPGPVGVGVIVSLLTAGCFVGSLCAGWLADKFSRRRTIIFASLVVSLGAAIQSGSQNRAMLIVGRFITGLGVGCLSMTVPIFQSEISPAQIRGRLVSLQQWAITWGLLVAFWIDYGCSFIKGQAAWRLPLGIQIVPALILFVAMFFMPYSPRWLVDNDRVDEAHKVLARLRANGDFDNLEVVEELEEIKEAVRIERETAVRSYLELFRFPIRRRVILGVVVQGLQQLTGINAILYFSPTIFKQSGLSKNGASLLAQGINGVVNMLATIPAILWVDRWGRRKTLIYGSLGCGTTYLIKAIATAATQHKTYDSEGTLNLNLSKGSSYVSIVMMYLFVISFAMSWGPVAWLYPSEIFPMHIRSKANSITTASNWLFNFVVGLVSPILIKKITWGLDLIFAVVMFVTILIIYVFLPETKNRNLEDMDIIFTGSIWAHKDKKRIEEFDNTNRYAYDMSEAIGQPHAYDIDGGDMFAGGMYGGKNEYSADKYMFGNNNSTRLSYINSQQQQQQYQHQNHRQTQVYMTSYDDY
;
A
#
# COMPACT_ATOMS: atom_id res chain seq x y z
N MET A 1 -30.22 -2.25 -5.83
CA MET A 1 -28.75 -2.26 -5.65
C MET A 1 -28.39 -1.04 -4.83
N GLY A 2 -27.72 -1.17 -3.68
CA GLY A 2 -27.54 -0.08 -2.71
C GLY A 2 -26.77 1.13 -3.26
N LYS A 3 -26.85 2.27 -2.53
CA LYS A 3 -26.28 3.60 -2.86
C LYS A 3 -24.83 3.56 -3.41
N HIS A 4 -24.03 2.55 -3.06
CA HIS A 4 -22.62 2.43 -3.47
C HIS A 4 -22.32 1.30 -4.47
N ALA A 5 -23.32 0.65 -5.05
CA ALA A 5 -23.11 -0.54 -5.90
C ALA A 5 -22.19 -0.27 -7.11
N GLN A 6 -22.35 0.89 -7.76
CA GLN A 6 -21.47 1.29 -8.86
C GLN A 6 -20.03 1.49 -8.40
N THR A 7 -19.83 2.12 -7.24
CA THR A 7 -18.49 2.34 -6.68
C THR A 7 -17.81 1.01 -6.33
N TYR A 8 -18.56 0.05 -5.77
CA TYR A 8 -18.05 -1.31 -5.53
C TYR A 8 -17.70 -2.05 -6.82
N LEU A 9 -18.48 -1.88 -7.88
CA LEU A 9 -18.19 -2.48 -9.19
C LEU A 9 -16.88 -1.93 -9.76
N VAL A 10 -16.70 -0.61 -9.78
CA VAL A 10 -15.46 0.03 -10.27
C VAL A 10 -14.26 -0.38 -9.39
N GLY A 11 -14.45 -0.46 -8.08
CA GLY A 11 -13.45 -0.95 -7.13
C GLY A 11 -13.04 -2.39 -7.40
N ALA A 12 -14.01 -3.30 -7.60
CA ALA A 12 -13.76 -4.71 -7.86
C ALA A 12 -13.08 -4.95 -9.21
N VAL A 13 -13.50 -4.23 -10.27
CA VAL A 13 -12.86 -4.31 -11.59
C VAL A 13 -11.42 -3.84 -11.52
N SER A 14 -11.16 -2.69 -10.89
CA SER A 14 -9.79 -2.17 -10.74
C SER A 14 -8.91 -3.08 -9.87
N ALA A 15 -9.50 -3.78 -8.88
CA ALA A 15 -8.79 -4.74 -8.05
C ALA A 15 -8.22 -5.94 -8.83
N LEU A 16 -8.63 -6.19 -10.07
CA LEU A 16 -7.96 -7.16 -10.95
C LEU A 16 -6.48 -6.82 -11.16
N GLY A 17 -6.07 -5.55 -11.02
CA GLY A 17 -4.65 -5.20 -11.02
C GLY A 17 -3.89 -5.80 -9.83
N GLY A 18 -4.53 -5.88 -8.66
CA GLY A 18 -4.02 -6.63 -7.50
C GLY A 18 -3.97 -8.13 -7.76
N PHE A 19 -5.01 -8.68 -8.41
CA PHE A 19 -5.02 -10.08 -8.82
C PHE A 19 -3.82 -10.42 -9.72
N LEU A 20 -3.52 -9.59 -10.72
CA LEU A 20 -2.37 -9.78 -11.62
C LEU A 20 -1.04 -9.77 -10.86
N PHE A 21 -0.88 -8.84 -9.92
CA PHE A 21 0.28 -8.85 -9.02
C PHE A 21 0.40 -10.18 -8.26
N GLY A 22 -0.69 -10.61 -7.61
CA GLY A 22 -0.70 -11.88 -6.88
C GLY A 22 -0.37 -13.08 -7.77
N TYR A 23 -0.96 -13.13 -8.96
CA TYR A 23 -0.76 -14.22 -9.92
C TYR A 23 0.69 -14.29 -10.38
N ASP A 24 1.28 -13.18 -10.84
CA ASP A 24 2.67 -13.13 -11.31
C ASP A 24 3.68 -13.49 -10.21
N THR A 25 3.36 -13.14 -8.96
CA THR A 25 4.14 -13.50 -7.77
C THR A 25 4.07 -15.00 -7.50
N GLY A 26 2.88 -15.59 -7.62
CA GLY A 26 2.64 -17.00 -7.34
C GLY A 26 3.15 -17.94 -8.43
N VAL A 27 2.93 -17.61 -9.70
CA VAL A 27 3.14 -18.51 -10.83
C VAL A 27 4.59 -19.00 -10.96
N MET A 28 5.58 -18.14 -10.68
CA MET A 28 6.99 -18.50 -10.80
C MET A 28 7.44 -19.47 -9.68
N SER A 29 6.80 -19.39 -8.52
CA SER A 29 7.20 -20.13 -7.32
C SER A 29 7.08 -21.65 -7.51
N SER A 30 6.04 -22.07 -8.21
CA SER A 30 5.73 -23.48 -8.52
C SER A 30 6.47 -23.93 -9.77
N ILE A 31 6.46 -23.11 -10.82
CA ILE A 31 7.05 -23.44 -12.12
C ILE A 31 8.55 -23.73 -12.03
N GLN A 32 9.28 -22.97 -11.22
CA GLN A 32 10.71 -23.21 -11.06
C GLN A 32 11.02 -24.58 -10.43
N GLU A 33 10.02 -25.22 -9.80
CA GLU A 33 10.17 -26.47 -9.07
C GLU A 33 9.77 -27.73 -9.83
N ILE A 34 9.18 -27.59 -11.03
CA ILE A 34 8.83 -28.72 -11.90
C ILE A 34 10.00 -29.10 -12.82
N ASP A 35 10.14 -30.40 -13.09
CA ASP A 35 11.29 -30.96 -13.81
C ASP A 35 11.32 -30.54 -15.28
N GLN A 36 10.15 -30.33 -15.89
CA GLN A 36 9.99 -29.89 -17.27
C GLN A 36 10.61 -28.51 -17.49
N TRP A 37 10.45 -27.59 -16.53
CA TRP A 37 11.02 -26.25 -16.59
C TRP A 37 12.53 -26.29 -16.32
N LYS A 38 12.94 -27.02 -15.28
CA LYS A 38 14.35 -27.22 -14.90
C LYS A 38 15.17 -27.81 -16.05
N GLY A 39 14.67 -28.86 -16.68
CA GLY A 39 15.29 -29.50 -17.83
C GLY A 39 15.36 -28.58 -19.06
N TYR A 40 14.26 -27.89 -19.39
CA TYR A 40 14.22 -26.98 -20.55
C TYR A 40 15.23 -25.84 -20.44
N PHE A 41 15.35 -25.26 -19.24
CA PHE A 41 16.28 -24.19 -18.98
C PHE A 41 17.62 -24.67 -18.40
N ASN A 42 18.08 -25.90 -18.68
CA ASN A 42 19.42 -26.40 -18.32
C ASN A 42 19.78 -26.22 -16.82
N ASN A 43 18.85 -26.40 -15.89
CA ASN A 43 19.06 -26.28 -14.44
C ASN A 43 19.80 -24.99 -14.02
N PRO A 44 19.12 -23.82 -13.98
CA PRO A 44 19.76 -22.52 -13.77
C PRO A 44 20.48 -22.31 -12.42
N GLY A 45 20.36 -23.26 -11.48
CA GLY A 45 20.93 -23.17 -10.14
C GLY A 45 20.33 -22.02 -9.30
N PRO A 46 20.76 -21.85 -8.04
CA PRO A 46 20.18 -20.84 -7.14
C PRO A 46 20.33 -19.40 -7.63
N VAL A 47 21.47 -19.08 -8.24
CA VAL A 47 21.73 -17.73 -8.76
C VAL A 47 20.84 -17.44 -9.97
N GLY A 48 20.76 -18.36 -10.93
CA GLY A 48 19.92 -18.17 -12.12
C GLY A 48 18.43 -18.11 -11.77
N VAL A 49 17.98 -18.95 -10.83
CA VAL A 49 16.62 -18.88 -10.29
C VAL A 49 16.36 -17.53 -9.61
N GLY A 50 17.26 -17.08 -8.73
CA GLY A 50 17.15 -15.78 -8.07
C GLY A 50 17.05 -14.61 -9.04
N VAL A 51 17.84 -14.63 -10.13
CA VAL A 51 17.75 -13.64 -11.22
C VAL A 51 16.39 -13.72 -11.92
N ILE A 52 15.96 -14.92 -12.36
CA ILE A 52 14.69 -15.09 -13.07
C ILE A 52 13.52 -14.59 -12.23
N VAL A 53 13.46 -14.95 -10.94
CA VAL A 53 12.37 -14.57 -10.04
C VAL A 53 12.40 -13.06 -9.74
N SER A 54 13.57 -12.52 -9.40
CA SER A 54 13.70 -11.11 -8.97
C SER A 54 13.54 -10.11 -10.11
N LEU A 55 13.80 -10.47 -11.37
CA LEU A 55 13.68 -9.48 -12.46
C LEU A 55 12.25 -8.97 -12.68
N LEU A 56 11.23 -9.71 -12.25
CA LEU A 56 9.87 -9.18 -12.15
C LEU A 56 9.81 -7.94 -11.25
N THR A 57 10.37 -8.03 -10.04
CA THR A 57 10.30 -6.96 -9.03
C THR A 57 11.23 -5.80 -9.35
N ALA A 58 12.33 -6.04 -10.07
CA ALA A 58 13.13 -4.96 -10.69
C ALA A 58 12.30 -4.18 -11.73
N GLY A 59 11.52 -4.87 -12.56
CA GLY A 59 10.55 -4.23 -13.45
C GLY A 59 9.51 -3.43 -12.66
N CYS A 60 8.97 -4.01 -11.57
CA CYS A 60 8.00 -3.31 -10.73
C CYS A 60 8.55 -2.04 -10.07
N PHE A 61 9.82 -2.05 -9.65
CA PHE A 61 10.52 -0.87 -9.13
C PHE A 61 10.48 0.27 -10.15
N VAL A 62 10.94 0.03 -11.38
CA VAL A 62 10.93 1.04 -12.44
C VAL A 62 9.51 1.45 -12.80
N GLY A 63 8.60 0.48 -12.95
CA GLY A 63 7.19 0.73 -13.25
C GLY A 63 6.52 1.65 -12.23
N SER A 64 6.71 1.39 -10.94
CA SER A 64 6.12 2.18 -9.85
C SER A 64 6.63 3.63 -9.80
N LEU A 65 7.90 3.88 -10.16
CA LEU A 65 8.46 5.24 -10.22
C LEU A 65 7.87 6.04 -11.37
N CYS A 66 7.66 5.41 -12.54
CA CYS A 66 7.05 6.06 -13.70
C CYS A 66 5.53 6.21 -13.56
N ALA A 67 4.88 5.35 -12.76
CA ALA A 67 3.43 5.29 -12.62
C ALA A 67 2.80 6.60 -12.16
N GLY A 68 3.41 7.31 -11.21
CA GLY A 68 2.89 8.59 -10.70
C GLY A 68 2.78 9.64 -11.81
N TRP A 69 3.87 9.83 -12.57
CA TRP A 69 3.86 10.75 -13.70
C TRP A 69 2.86 10.37 -14.78
N LEU A 70 2.75 9.08 -15.11
CA LEU A 70 1.78 8.58 -16.08
C LEU A 70 0.33 8.83 -15.62
N ALA A 71 0.04 8.52 -14.35
CA ALA A 71 -1.28 8.65 -13.75
C ALA A 71 -1.74 10.12 -13.69
N ASP A 72 -0.83 11.03 -13.36
CA ASP A 72 -1.11 12.45 -13.27
C ASP A 72 -1.27 13.06 -14.68
N LYS A 73 -0.36 12.75 -15.62
CA LYS A 73 -0.37 13.32 -16.98
C LYS A 73 -1.52 12.80 -17.87
N PHE A 74 -1.82 11.50 -17.83
CA PHE A 74 -2.78 10.89 -18.77
C PHE A 74 -4.13 10.51 -18.17
N SER A 75 -4.23 10.44 -16.83
CA SER A 75 -5.27 9.81 -16.01
C SER A 75 -4.92 8.42 -15.49
N ARG A 76 -5.46 8.13 -14.30
CA ARG A 76 -5.40 6.82 -13.64
C ARG A 76 -6.00 5.72 -14.53
N ARG A 77 -7.16 5.98 -15.14
CA ARG A 77 -7.84 5.05 -16.06
C ARG A 77 -6.94 4.64 -17.24
N ARG A 78 -6.39 5.61 -17.97
CA ARG A 78 -5.53 5.32 -19.14
C ARG A 78 -4.23 4.63 -18.75
N THR A 79 -3.69 4.96 -17.58
CA THR A 79 -2.48 4.32 -17.05
C THR A 79 -2.71 2.84 -16.74
N ILE A 80 -3.86 2.49 -16.14
CA ILE A 80 -4.23 1.08 -15.90
C ILE A 80 -4.41 0.31 -17.22
N ILE A 81 -5.06 0.92 -18.22
CA ILE A 81 -5.21 0.33 -19.56
C ILE A 81 -3.84 0.03 -20.18
N PHE A 82 -2.95 1.01 -20.20
CA PHE A 82 -1.59 0.84 -20.74
C PHE A 82 -0.80 -0.23 -19.97
N ALA A 83 -0.84 -0.20 -18.63
CA ALA A 83 -0.15 -1.17 -17.79
C ALA A 83 -0.66 -2.61 -18.03
N SER A 84 -1.97 -2.78 -18.24
CA SER A 84 -2.58 -4.09 -18.54
C SER A 84 -2.10 -4.67 -19.88
N LEU A 85 -1.87 -3.83 -20.89
CA LEU A 85 -1.25 -4.25 -22.15
C LEU A 85 0.21 -4.66 -21.94
N VAL A 86 0.97 -3.90 -21.15
CA VAL A 86 2.38 -4.22 -20.85
C VAL A 86 2.49 -5.57 -20.12
N VAL A 87 1.61 -5.84 -19.14
CA VAL A 87 1.51 -7.14 -18.48
C VAL A 87 1.21 -8.25 -19.49
N SER A 88 0.22 -8.04 -20.37
CA SER A 88 -0.17 -9.03 -21.39
C SER A 88 0.97 -9.35 -22.36
N LEU A 89 1.71 -8.33 -22.82
CA LEU A 89 2.87 -8.50 -23.69
C LEU A 89 3.99 -9.26 -22.98
N GLY A 90 4.32 -8.88 -21.75
CA GLY A 90 5.34 -9.56 -20.97
C GLY A 90 4.98 -11.02 -20.71
N ALA A 91 3.72 -11.31 -20.35
CA ALA A 91 3.19 -12.66 -20.18
C ALA A 91 3.30 -13.51 -21.46
N ALA A 92 2.98 -12.94 -22.63
CA ALA A 92 3.12 -13.62 -23.92
C ALA A 92 4.58 -13.97 -24.21
N ILE A 93 5.53 -13.07 -23.93
CA ILE A 93 6.97 -13.31 -24.07
C ILE A 93 7.43 -14.43 -23.11
N GLN A 94 6.97 -14.41 -21.86
CA GLN A 94 7.30 -15.44 -20.87
C GLN A 94 6.78 -16.82 -21.31
N SER A 95 5.51 -16.90 -21.68
CA SER A 95 4.88 -18.15 -22.15
C SER A 95 5.52 -18.67 -23.44
N GLY A 96 5.87 -17.78 -24.37
CA GLY A 96 6.56 -18.12 -25.63
C GLY A 96 8.07 -18.31 -25.50
N SER A 97 8.64 -18.27 -24.30
CA SER A 97 10.09 -18.19 -24.13
C SER A 97 10.83 -19.43 -24.68
N GLN A 98 11.88 -19.16 -25.45
CA GLN A 98 12.72 -20.19 -26.07
C GLN A 98 14.03 -20.42 -25.31
N ASN A 99 14.47 -19.43 -24.54
CA ASN A 99 15.71 -19.45 -23.76
C ASN A 99 15.56 -18.60 -22.50
N ARG A 100 16.53 -18.71 -21.59
CA ARG A 100 16.50 -18.01 -20.29
C ARG A 100 16.43 -16.49 -20.45
N ALA A 101 17.14 -15.92 -21.42
CA ALA A 101 17.18 -14.48 -21.64
C ALA A 101 15.79 -13.93 -22.01
N MET A 102 15.07 -14.62 -22.91
CA MET A 102 13.71 -14.26 -23.28
C MET A 102 12.74 -14.33 -22.08
N LEU A 103 12.86 -15.34 -21.22
CA LEU A 103 12.08 -15.43 -19.99
C LEU A 103 12.37 -14.26 -19.04
N ILE A 104 13.65 -13.91 -18.86
CA ILE A 104 14.09 -12.79 -18.02
C ILE A 104 13.57 -11.45 -18.54
N VAL A 105 13.65 -11.21 -19.85
CA VAL A 105 13.11 -10.00 -20.49
C VAL A 105 11.59 -9.93 -20.32
N GLY A 106 10.89 -11.06 -20.54
CA GLY A 106 9.45 -11.15 -20.31
C GLY A 106 9.06 -10.85 -18.87
N ARG A 107 9.83 -11.33 -17.88
CA ARG A 107 9.65 -11.01 -16.46
C ARG A 107 9.79 -9.52 -16.19
N PHE A 108 10.84 -8.89 -16.70
CA PHE A 108 11.05 -7.45 -16.51
C PHE A 108 9.91 -6.60 -17.12
N ILE A 109 9.49 -6.92 -18.35
CA ILE A 109 8.38 -6.22 -19.03
C ILE A 109 7.09 -6.40 -18.24
N THR A 110 6.77 -7.62 -17.81
CA THR A 110 5.57 -7.86 -16.98
C THR A 110 5.65 -7.08 -15.68
N GLY A 111 6.84 -7.01 -15.08
CA GLY A 111 7.13 -6.22 -13.89
C GLY A 111 6.84 -4.73 -14.07
N LEU A 112 7.22 -4.12 -15.20
CA LEU A 112 6.88 -2.72 -15.47
C LEU A 112 5.37 -2.48 -15.39
N GLY A 113 4.57 -3.37 -15.97
CA GLY A 113 3.12 -3.30 -15.91
C GLY A 113 2.56 -3.51 -14.50
N VAL A 114 3.01 -4.56 -13.79
CA VAL A 114 2.57 -4.85 -12.42
C VAL A 114 2.96 -3.73 -11.45
N GLY A 115 4.16 -3.17 -11.57
CA GLY A 115 4.59 -2.00 -10.80
C GLY A 115 3.68 -0.79 -11.01
N CYS A 116 3.34 -0.50 -12.26
CA CYS A 116 2.37 0.55 -12.60
C CYS A 116 0.99 0.31 -11.99
N LEU A 117 0.47 -0.93 -12.07
CA LEU A 117 -0.82 -1.31 -11.49
C LEU A 117 -0.81 -1.19 -9.96
N SER A 118 0.26 -1.64 -9.31
CA SER A 118 0.40 -1.61 -7.84
C SER A 118 0.34 -0.21 -7.24
N MET A 119 0.78 0.81 -8.00
CA MET A 119 0.72 2.21 -7.59
C MET A 119 -0.59 2.87 -8.02
N THR A 120 -1.04 2.62 -9.25
CA THR A 120 -2.17 3.36 -9.85
C THR A 120 -3.53 2.87 -9.34
N VAL A 121 -3.70 1.56 -9.12
CA VAL A 121 -4.99 0.99 -8.73
C VAL A 121 -5.47 1.48 -7.35
N PRO A 122 -4.64 1.47 -6.28
CA PRO A 122 -5.06 2.00 -4.99
C PRO A 122 -5.44 3.48 -5.04
N ILE A 123 -4.70 4.29 -5.82
CA ILE A 123 -5.01 5.71 -6.01
C ILE A 123 -6.35 5.87 -6.72
N PHE A 124 -6.55 5.14 -7.81
CA PHE A 124 -7.82 5.16 -8.54
C PHE A 124 -8.99 4.77 -7.63
N GLN A 125 -8.86 3.69 -6.87
CA GLN A 125 -9.87 3.26 -5.89
C GLN A 125 -10.13 4.32 -4.83
N SER A 126 -9.10 5.00 -4.33
CA SER A 126 -9.27 6.04 -3.31
C SER A 126 -10.00 7.28 -3.84
N GLU A 127 -9.77 7.66 -5.10
CA GLU A 127 -10.34 8.86 -5.72
C GLU A 127 -11.78 8.67 -6.21
N ILE A 128 -12.19 7.44 -6.53
CA ILE A 128 -13.58 7.13 -6.87
C ILE A 128 -14.44 6.84 -5.64
N SER A 129 -13.81 6.51 -4.51
CA SER A 129 -14.49 6.05 -3.30
C SER A 129 -14.87 7.21 -2.37
N PRO A 130 -16.09 7.20 -1.80
CA PRO A 130 -16.44 8.11 -0.73
C PRO A 130 -15.66 7.72 0.54
N ALA A 131 -15.42 8.69 1.42
CA ALA A 131 -14.56 8.54 2.59
C ALA A 131 -14.94 7.34 3.48
N GLN A 132 -16.25 7.07 3.63
CA GLN A 132 -16.80 6.03 4.53
C GLN A 132 -16.53 4.59 4.05
N ILE A 133 -16.23 4.39 2.77
CA ILE A 133 -15.95 3.06 2.21
C ILE A 133 -14.55 2.95 1.59
N ARG A 134 -13.78 4.04 1.55
CA ARG A 134 -12.45 4.14 0.96
C ARG A 134 -11.50 3.05 1.46
N GLY A 135 -11.35 2.91 2.78
CA GLY A 135 -10.48 1.90 3.39
C GLY A 135 -10.84 0.46 3.00
N ARG A 136 -12.14 0.16 2.90
CA ARG A 136 -12.63 -1.16 2.46
C ARG A 136 -12.31 -1.42 0.99
N LEU A 137 -12.50 -0.44 0.12
CA LEU A 137 -12.19 -0.58 -1.31
C LEU A 137 -10.70 -0.72 -1.56
N VAL A 138 -9.86 0.07 -0.89
CA VAL A 138 -8.40 -0.07 -0.96
C VAL A 138 -7.97 -1.45 -0.43
N SER A 139 -8.63 -1.96 0.61
CA SER A 139 -8.35 -3.30 1.13
C SER A 139 -8.75 -4.43 0.17
N LEU A 140 -9.68 -4.21 -0.76
CA LEU A 140 -9.99 -5.18 -1.83
C LEU A 140 -8.77 -5.43 -2.72
N GLN A 141 -7.88 -4.45 -2.89
CA GLN A 141 -6.63 -4.64 -3.62
C GLN A 141 -5.77 -5.73 -2.97
N GLN A 142 -5.56 -5.66 -1.66
CA GLN A 142 -4.77 -6.66 -0.92
C GLN A 142 -5.43 -8.03 -0.98
N TRP A 143 -6.77 -8.07 -0.90
CA TRP A 143 -7.51 -9.32 -1.04
C TRP A 143 -7.42 -9.91 -2.44
N ALA A 144 -7.44 -9.07 -3.48
CA ALA A 144 -7.25 -9.51 -4.85
C ALA A 144 -5.85 -10.09 -5.07
N ILE A 145 -4.80 -9.53 -4.45
CA ILE A 145 -3.44 -10.10 -4.46
C ILE A 145 -3.44 -11.52 -3.89
N THR A 146 -4.11 -11.76 -2.76
CA THR A 146 -4.13 -13.11 -2.17
C THR A 146 -4.98 -14.10 -2.98
N TRP A 147 -6.04 -13.64 -3.63
CA TRP A 147 -6.75 -14.42 -4.66
C TRP A 147 -5.87 -14.77 -5.86
N GLY A 148 -5.08 -13.82 -6.37
CA GLY A 148 -4.14 -14.05 -7.46
C GLY A 148 -3.12 -15.13 -7.12
N LEU A 149 -2.52 -15.07 -5.92
CA LEU A 149 -1.61 -16.08 -5.41
C LEU A 149 -2.27 -17.46 -5.32
N LEU A 150 -3.46 -17.52 -4.71
CA LEU A 150 -4.22 -18.75 -4.57
C LEU A 150 -4.50 -19.42 -5.92
N VAL A 151 -5.01 -18.64 -6.88
CA VAL A 151 -5.35 -19.16 -8.22
C VAL A 151 -4.09 -19.62 -8.94
N ALA A 152 -2.98 -18.88 -8.88
CA ALA A 152 -1.72 -19.29 -9.48
C ALA A 152 -1.20 -20.62 -8.90
N PHE A 153 -1.16 -20.78 -7.57
CA PHE A 153 -0.69 -22.02 -6.94
C PHE A 153 -1.51 -23.24 -7.36
N TRP A 154 -2.84 -23.11 -7.46
CA TRP A 154 -3.69 -24.24 -7.87
C TRP A 154 -3.60 -24.54 -9.36
N ILE A 155 -3.48 -23.51 -10.22
CA ILE A 155 -3.24 -23.71 -11.64
C ILE A 155 -1.91 -24.40 -11.86
N ASP A 156 -0.85 -23.96 -11.18
CA ASP A 156 0.47 -24.58 -11.29
C ASP A 156 0.47 -26.02 -10.78
N TYR A 157 -0.21 -26.28 -9.65
CA TYR A 157 -0.39 -27.63 -9.15
C TYR A 157 -1.06 -28.53 -10.20
N GLY A 158 -2.15 -28.07 -10.83
CA GLY A 158 -2.81 -28.79 -11.92
C GLY A 158 -1.91 -28.97 -13.14
N CYS A 159 -1.18 -27.93 -13.54
CA CYS A 159 -0.27 -27.95 -14.69
C CYS A 159 0.97 -28.82 -14.45
N SER A 160 1.36 -29.06 -13.20
CA SER A 160 2.50 -29.91 -12.85
C SER A 160 2.34 -31.36 -13.32
N PHE A 161 1.10 -31.83 -13.49
CA PHE A 161 0.78 -33.16 -14.00
C PHE A 161 0.85 -33.26 -15.54
N ILE A 162 0.97 -32.12 -16.23
CA ILE A 162 1.08 -32.10 -17.70
C ILE A 162 2.49 -32.53 -18.11
N LYS A 163 2.58 -33.40 -19.12
CA LYS A 163 3.86 -33.80 -19.70
C LYS A 163 4.35 -32.76 -20.72
N GLY A 164 5.65 -32.47 -20.70
CA GLY A 164 6.30 -31.56 -21.65
C GLY A 164 6.22 -30.07 -21.28
N GLN A 165 6.54 -29.21 -22.24
CA GLN A 165 6.76 -27.77 -22.00
C GLN A 165 5.45 -27.00 -21.70
N ALA A 166 4.30 -27.58 -22.01
CA ALA A 166 3.00 -27.00 -21.66
C ALA A 166 2.82 -26.81 -20.14
N ALA A 167 3.49 -27.64 -19.32
CA ALA A 167 3.40 -27.59 -17.86
C ALA A 167 3.80 -26.24 -17.25
N TRP A 168 4.71 -25.50 -17.89
CA TRP A 168 5.13 -24.17 -17.44
C TRP A 168 4.69 -23.03 -18.37
N ARG A 169 4.47 -23.30 -19.66
CA ARG A 169 4.00 -22.27 -20.59
C ARG A 169 2.56 -21.88 -20.38
N LEU A 170 1.70 -22.87 -20.12
CA LEU A 170 0.27 -22.66 -19.92
C LEU A 170 -0.01 -21.76 -18.70
N PRO A 171 0.52 -22.03 -17.49
CA PRO A 171 0.30 -21.14 -16.35
C PRO A 171 0.82 -19.71 -16.58
N LEU A 172 1.97 -19.54 -17.24
CA LEU A 172 2.46 -18.20 -17.63
C LEU A 172 1.56 -17.50 -18.67
N GLY A 173 0.92 -18.26 -19.55
CA GLY A 173 0.02 -17.73 -20.58
C GLY A 173 -1.37 -17.38 -20.05
N ILE A 174 -1.88 -18.13 -19.06
CA ILE A 174 -3.22 -17.92 -18.49
C ILE A 174 -3.36 -16.51 -17.90
N GLN A 175 -2.30 -15.90 -17.37
CA GLN A 175 -2.34 -14.54 -16.81
C GLN A 175 -2.70 -13.45 -17.83
N ILE A 176 -2.57 -13.74 -19.13
CA ILE A 176 -3.02 -12.84 -20.20
C ILE A 176 -4.53 -12.62 -20.12
N VAL A 177 -5.30 -13.64 -19.73
CA VAL A 177 -6.77 -13.57 -19.67
C VAL A 177 -7.26 -12.49 -18.69
N PRO A 178 -6.91 -12.53 -17.39
CA PRO A 178 -7.30 -11.47 -16.46
C PRO A 178 -6.70 -10.10 -16.84
N ALA A 179 -5.52 -10.06 -17.47
CA ALA A 179 -4.92 -8.80 -17.94
C ALA A 179 -5.73 -8.16 -19.07
N LEU A 180 -6.20 -8.96 -20.04
CA LEU A 180 -7.07 -8.49 -21.11
C LEU A 180 -8.47 -8.14 -20.61
N ILE A 181 -9.00 -8.87 -19.62
CA ILE A 181 -10.27 -8.51 -18.96
C ILE A 181 -10.14 -7.12 -18.31
N LEU A 182 -9.07 -6.88 -17.55
CA LEU A 182 -8.81 -5.57 -16.96
C LEU A 182 -8.64 -4.49 -18.03
N PHE A 183 -7.87 -4.77 -19.09
CA PHE A 183 -7.70 -3.86 -20.23
C PHE A 183 -9.04 -3.43 -20.83
N VAL A 184 -9.91 -4.39 -21.18
CA VAL A 184 -11.23 -4.11 -21.80
C VAL A 184 -12.16 -3.43 -20.79
N ALA A 185 -12.25 -3.93 -19.57
CA ALA A 185 -13.18 -3.41 -18.56
C ALA A 185 -12.89 -1.95 -18.21
N MET A 186 -11.63 -1.53 -18.19
CA MET A 186 -11.24 -0.14 -17.91
C MET A 186 -11.67 0.85 -18.99
N PHE A 187 -12.04 0.42 -20.20
CA PHE A 187 -12.67 1.31 -21.18
C PHE A 187 -14.08 1.72 -20.77
N PHE A 188 -14.76 0.96 -19.91
CA PHE A 188 -16.11 1.26 -19.46
C PHE A 188 -16.14 1.96 -18.09
N MET A 189 -14.99 2.06 -17.42
CA MET A 189 -14.87 2.70 -16.11
C MET A 189 -14.81 4.24 -16.24
N PRO A 190 -15.33 4.99 -15.25
CA PRO A 190 -15.26 6.45 -15.26
C PRO A 190 -13.82 6.95 -15.06
N TYR A 191 -13.59 8.21 -15.41
CA TYR A 191 -12.38 8.93 -14.98
C TYR A 191 -12.50 9.28 -13.49
N SER A 192 -11.36 9.51 -12.84
CA SER A 192 -11.34 10.05 -11.48
C SER A 192 -11.94 11.46 -11.48
N PRO A 193 -12.94 11.77 -10.63
CA PRO A 193 -13.50 13.11 -10.50
C PRO A 193 -12.42 14.15 -10.19
N ARG A 194 -11.52 13.82 -9.26
CA ARG A 194 -10.40 14.65 -8.88
C ARG A 194 -9.46 14.94 -10.05
N TRP A 195 -9.11 13.92 -10.84
CA TRP A 195 -8.27 14.10 -12.03
C TRP A 195 -8.94 15.01 -13.08
N LEU A 196 -10.27 14.89 -13.23
CA LEU A 196 -11.02 15.75 -14.14
C LEU A 196 -10.99 17.21 -13.70
N VAL A 197 -11.18 17.50 -12.41
CA VAL A 197 -11.05 18.87 -11.86
C VAL A 197 -9.64 19.42 -12.05
N ASP A 198 -8.61 18.60 -11.80
CA ASP A 198 -7.20 18.99 -12.02
C ASP A 198 -6.84 19.21 -13.50
N ASN A 199 -7.68 18.77 -14.43
CA ASN A 199 -7.54 19.04 -15.87
C ASN A 199 -8.59 20.04 -16.37
N ASP A 200 -9.15 20.86 -15.46
CA ASP A 200 -10.14 21.91 -15.76
C ASP A 200 -11.43 21.40 -16.42
N ARG A 201 -11.79 20.12 -16.20
CA ARG A 201 -12.98 19.44 -16.73
C ARG A 201 -14.05 19.25 -15.64
N VAL A 202 -14.43 20.34 -14.99
CA VAL A 202 -15.34 20.35 -13.82
C VAL A 202 -16.72 19.75 -14.15
N ASP A 203 -17.31 20.07 -15.30
CA ASP A 203 -18.63 19.55 -15.68
C ASP A 203 -18.65 18.02 -15.82
N GLU A 204 -17.55 17.44 -16.28
CA GLU A 204 -17.40 16.00 -16.36
C GLU A 204 -17.20 15.38 -14.98
N ALA A 205 -16.46 16.05 -14.09
CA ALA A 205 -16.30 15.62 -12.71
C ALA A 205 -17.65 15.54 -11.99
N HIS A 206 -18.49 16.57 -12.16
CA HIS A 206 -19.84 16.61 -11.61
C HIS A 206 -20.71 15.45 -12.13
N LYS A 207 -20.67 15.18 -13.44
CA LYS A 207 -21.35 14.02 -14.06
C LYS A 207 -20.91 12.68 -13.48
N VAL A 208 -19.61 12.52 -13.22
CA VAL A 208 -19.09 11.28 -12.64
C VAL A 208 -19.52 11.15 -11.18
N LEU A 209 -19.42 12.20 -10.38
CA LEU A 209 -19.85 12.20 -8.97
C LEU A 209 -21.34 11.91 -8.84
N ALA A 210 -22.19 12.61 -9.60
CA ALA A 210 -23.63 12.40 -9.62
C ALA A 210 -23.98 10.92 -9.89
N ARG A 211 -23.33 10.31 -10.88
CA ARG A 211 -23.51 8.87 -11.19
C ARG A 211 -23.07 7.97 -10.03
N LEU A 212 -21.88 8.21 -9.48
CA LEU A 212 -21.27 7.33 -8.47
C LEU A 212 -21.93 7.44 -7.08
N ARG A 213 -22.47 8.60 -6.71
CA ARG A 213 -23.01 8.92 -5.38
C ARG A 213 -24.52 8.95 -5.30
N ALA A 214 -25.17 9.45 -6.35
CA ALA A 214 -26.59 9.78 -6.35
C ALA A 214 -27.36 9.20 -7.54
N ASN A 215 -26.86 8.12 -8.15
CA ASN A 215 -27.47 7.45 -9.32
C ASN A 215 -27.79 8.39 -10.50
N GLY A 216 -27.05 9.49 -10.63
CA GLY A 216 -27.23 10.48 -11.69
C GLY A 216 -28.03 11.72 -11.30
N ASP A 217 -28.39 11.89 -10.02
CA ASP A 217 -28.92 13.15 -9.50
C ASP A 217 -27.81 14.19 -9.33
N PHE A 218 -27.90 15.27 -10.09
CA PHE A 218 -26.90 16.34 -10.17
C PHE A 218 -27.06 17.37 -9.06
N ASP A 219 -28.28 17.57 -8.58
CA ASP A 219 -28.64 18.60 -7.59
C ASP A 219 -28.57 18.04 -6.16
N ASN A 220 -28.10 16.79 -6.02
CA ASN A 220 -27.90 16.17 -4.73
C ASN A 220 -26.85 16.96 -3.92
N LEU A 221 -27.23 17.38 -2.72
CA LEU A 221 -26.37 18.23 -1.87
C LEU A 221 -24.98 17.60 -1.61
N GLU A 222 -24.93 16.30 -1.33
CA GLU A 222 -23.68 15.56 -1.07
C GLU A 222 -22.74 15.57 -2.29
N VAL A 223 -23.30 15.58 -3.51
CA VAL A 223 -22.52 15.63 -4.76
C VAL A 223 -21.93 17.02 -4.99
N VAL A 224 -22.69 18.07 -4.69
CA VAL A 224 -22.25 19.46 -4.83
C VAL A 224 -21.18 19.79 -3.80
N GLU A 225 -21.40 19.39 -2.55
CA GLU A 225 -20.42 19.54 -1.46
C GLU A 225 -19.11 18.81 -1.79
N GLU A 226 -19.15 17.52 -2.15
CA GLU A 226 -17.96 16.74 -2.53
C GLU A 226 -17.23 17.36 -3.74
N LEU A 227 -17.95 17.97 -4.69
CA LEU A 227 -17.33 18.64 -5.84
C LEU A 227 -16.59 19.92 -5.42
N GLU A 228 -17.18 20.74 -4.53
CA GLU A 228 -16.52 21.96 -4.03
C GLU A 228 -15.30 21.61 -3.16
N GLU A 229 -15.38 20.60 -2.30
CA GLU A 229 -14.22 20.08 -1.57
C GLU A 229 -13.08 19.67 -2.51
N ILE A 230 -13.40 18.95 -3.59
CA ILE A 230 -12.41 18.53 -4.59
C ILE A 230 -11.81 19.74 -5.31
N LYS A 231 -12.61 20.76 -5.66
CA LYS A 231 -12.11 21.99 -6.30
C LYS A 231 -11.13 22.72 -5.41
N GLU A 232 -11.48 22.91 -4.14
CA GLU A 232 -10.61 23.61 -3.21
C GLU A 232 -9.33 22.81 -2.94
N ALA A 233 -9.45 21.50 -2.75
CA ALA A 233 -8.28 20.62 -2.63
C ALA A 233 -7.35 20.72 -3.86
N VAL A 234 -7.89 20.69 -5.08
CA VAL A 234 -7.09 20.81 -6.32
C VAL A 234 -6.48 22.21 -6.44
N ARG A 235 -7.18 23.26 -6.02
CA ARG A 235 -6.65 24.63 -6.01
C ARG A 235 -5.44 24.75 -5.09
N ILE A 236 -5.59 24.33 -3.82
CA ILE A 236 -4.49 24.30 -2.84
C ILE A 236 -3.32 23.50 -3.39
N GLU A 237 -3.59 22.37 -4.06
CA GLU A 237 -2.58 21.53 -4.69
C GLU A 237 -1.79 22.21 -5.80
N ARG A 238 -2.47 22.98 -6.66
CA ARG A 238 -1.82 23.77 -7.72
C ARG A 238 -0.95 24.87 -7.13
N GLU A 239 -1.40 25.50 -6.05
CA GLU A 239 -0.67 26.56 -5.34
C GLU A 239 0.55 26.01 -4.55
N THR A 240 0.44 24.79 -4.01
CA THR A 240 1.48 24.11 -3.21
C THR A 240 2.25 23.04 -4.00
N ALA A 241 2.10 23.03 -5.33
CA ALA A 241 2.56 21.94 -6.19
C ALA A 241 4.07 21.70 -6.04
N VAL A 242 4.40 20.58 -5.41
CA VAL A 242 5.78 20.08 -5.33
C VAL A 242 6.22 19.69 -6.73
N ARG A 243 7.18 20.41 -7.31
CA ARG A 243 7.58 20.21 -8.72
C ARG A 243 8.55 19.03 -8.84
N SER A 244 9.45 18.86 -7.89
CA SER A 244 10.48 17.82 -7.91
C SER A 244 10.29 16.73 -6.86
N TYR A 245 10.71 15.50 -7.19
CA TYR A 245 10.86 14.41 -6.20
C TYR A 245 11.82 14.79 -5.06
N LEU A 246 12.79 15.68 -5.30
CA LEU A 246 13.76 16.10 -4.28
C LEU A 246 13.14 16.93 -3.16
N GLU A 247 12.05 17.65 -3.44
CA GLU A 247 11.35 18.46 -2.44
C GLU A 247 10.68 17.58 -1.36
N LEU A 248 10.36 16.32 -1.69
CA LEU A 248 9.83 15.34 -0.73
C LEU A 248 10.80 15.03 0.43
N PHE A 249 12.09 15.30 0.24
CA PHE A 249 13.12 15.09 1.26
C PHE A 249 13.40 16.34 2.10
N ARG A 250 12.62 17.41 1.93
CA ARG A 250 12.72 18.64 2.74
C ARG A 250 11.76 18.59 3.93
N PHE A 251 12.06 19.38 4.97
CA PHE A 251 11.16 19.57 6.11
C PHE A 251 9.89 20.33 5.65
N PRO A 252 8.68 20.00 6.15
CA PRO A 252 8.36 18.96 7.15
C PRO A 252 8.09 17.55 6.57
N ILE A 253 8.07 17.39 5.25
CA ILE A 253 7.62 16.17 4.56
C ILE A 253 8.59 14.98 4.72
N ARG A 254 9.91 15.23 4.85
CA ARG A 254 10.95 14.18 4.83
C ARG A 254 10.65 13.02 5.79
N ARG A 255 10.13 13.32 6.99
CA ARG A 255 9.89 12.33 8.03
C ARG A 255 8.84 11.30 7.59
N ARG A 256 7.78 11.77 6.93
CA ARG A 256 6.72 10.93 6.38
C ARG A 256 7.27 10.02 5.30
N VAL A 257 8.08 10.57 4.40
CA VAL A 257 8.65 9.82 3.27
C VAL A 257 9.58 8.72 3.78
N ILE A 258 10.47 9.05 4.72
CA ILE A 258 11.37 8.07 5.34
C ILE A 258 10.57 6.97 6.03
N LEU A 259 9.55 7.31 6.83
CA LEU A 259 8.73 6.29 7.51
C LEU A 259 7.96 5.42 6.52
N GLY A 260 7.39 5.99 5.47
CA GLY A 260 6.73 5.21 4.41
C GLY A 260 7.70 4.27 3.68
N VAL A 261 8.92 4.74 3.36
CA VAL A 261 9.99 3.93 2.74
C VAL A 261 10.42 2.80 3.67
N VAL A 262 10.60 3.08 4.95
CA VAL A 262 11.00 2.12 5.98
C VAL A 262 9.91 1.08 6.19
N VAL A 263 8.65 1.46 6.36
CA VAL A 263 7.53 0.52 6.53
C VAL A 263 7.42 -0.42 5.33
N GLN A 264 7.50 0.12 4.11
CA GLN A 264 7.45 -0.69 2.89
C GLN A 264 8.67 -1.61 2.74
N GLY A 265 9.87 -1.15 3.06
CA GLY A 265 11.08 -1.98 3.06
C GLY A 265 11.02 -3.08 4.12
N LEU A 266 10.56 -2.75 5.33
CA LEU A 266 10.41 -3.71 6.43
C LEU A 266 9.36 -4.77 6.11
N GLN A 267 8.27 -4.44 5.40
CA GLN A 267 7.31 -5.43 4.91
C GLN A 267 7.99 -6.52 4.09
N GLN A 268 8.94 -6.16 3.24
CA GLN A 268 9.69 -7.13 2.43
C GLN A 268 10.71 -7.91 3.24
N LEU A 269 11.38 -7.22 4.18
CA LEU A 269 12.35 -7.81 5.08
C LEU A 269 11.72 -8.71 6.16
N THR A 270 10.39 -8.79 6.24
CA THR A 270 9.69 -9.90 6.91
C THR A 270 10.04 -11.26 6.31
N GLY A 271 10.59 -11.31 5.09
CA GLY A 271 10.87 -12.56 4.38
C GLY A 271 9.65 -13.21 3.75
N ILE A 272 8.49 -12.55 3.74
CA ILE A 272 7.26 -13.09 3.11
C ILE A 272 7.51 -13.53 1.67
N ASN A 273 8.26 -12.75 0.88
CA ASN A 273 8.51 -13.09 -0.51
C ASN A 273 9.54 -14.22 -0.69
N ALA A 274 10.43 -14.44 0.28
CA ALA A 274 11.25 -15.65 0.30
C ALA A 274 10.34 -16.89 0.46
N ILE A 275 9.35 -16.80 1.35
CA ILE A 275 8.35 -17.86 1.54
C ILE A 275 7.46 -18.02 0.31
N LEU A 276 6.90 -16.94 -0.24
CA LEU A 276 5.99 -17.04 -1.38
C LEU A 276 6.71 -17.56 -2.62
N TYR A 277 7.90 -17.05 -2.93
CA TYR A 277 8.66 -17.49 -4.10
C TYR A 277 9.25 -18.89 -3.95
N PHE A 278 9.75 -19.27 -2.77
CA PHE A 278 10.48 -20.53 -2.61
C PHE A 278 9.77 -21.54 -1.71
N SER A 279 8.47 -21.35 -1.47
CA SER A 279 7.67 -22.22 -0.60
C SER A 279 7.74 -23.70 -0.99
N PRO A 280 7.66 -24.12 -2.26
CA PRO A 280 7.73 -25.54 -2.56
C PRO A 280 9.12 -26.09 -2.29
N THR A 281 10.18 -25.32 -2.56
CA THR A 281 11.56 -25.67 -2.19
C THR A 281 11.68 -25.86 -0.67
N ILE A 282 11.15 -24.93 0.12
CA ILE A 282 11.17 -24.99 1.60
C ILE A 282 10.35 -26.19 2.11
N PHE A 283 9.20 -26.49 1.52
CA PHE A 283 8.38 -27.65 1.88
C PHE A 283 9.06 -28.97 1.52
N LYS A 284 9.74 -29.06 0.36
CA LYS A 284 10.56 -30.23 0.01
C LYS A 284 11.67 -30.45 1.04
N GLN A 285 12.37 -29.39 1.44
CA GLN A 285 13.39 -29.43 2.49
C GLN A 285 12.81 -29.79 3.87
N SER A 286 11.53 -29.47 4.09
CA SER A 286 10.77 -29.82 5.29
C SER A 286 10.17 -31.23 5.24
N GLY A 287 10.56 -32.08 4.28
CA GLY A 287 10.15 -33.48 4.19
C GLY A 287 9.00 -33.78 3.22
N LEU A 288 8.41 -32.77 2.55
CA LEU A 288 7.34 -32.95 1.56
C LEU A 288 7.88 -33.08 0.12
N SER A 289 8.79 -34.02 -0.10
CA SER A 289 9.50 -34.17 -1.39
C SER A 289 8.79 -35.06 -2.43
N LYS A 290 7.80 -35.88 -2.03
CA LYS A 290 7.17 -36.88 -2.89
C LYS A 290 5.91 -36.38 -3.61
N ASN A 291 5.71 -36.80 -4.86
CA ASN A 291 4.44 -36.76 -5.61
C ASN A 291 3.70 -35.41 -5.60
N GLY A 292 4.42 -34.29 -5.74
CA GLY A 292 3.81 -32.96 -5.76
C GLY A 292 3.28 -32.46 -4.41
N ALA A 293 3.58 -33.15 -3.30
CA ALA A 293 3.13 -32.75 -1.96
C ALA A 293 3.58 -31.34 -1.57
N SER A 294 4.76 -30.89 -2.02
CA SER A 294 5.23 -29.52 -1.81
C SER A 294 4.36 -28.47 -2.50
N LEU A 295 3.89 -28.77 -3.71
CA LEU A 295 3.00 -27.87 -4.48
C LEU A 295 1.60 -27.87 -3.87
N LEU A 296 1.11 -29.03 -3.39
CA LEU A 296 -0.15 -29.10 -2.65
C LEU A 296 -0.10 -28.28 -1.35
N ALA A 297 0.98 -28.42 -0.57
CA ALA A 297 1.19 -27.62 0.65
C ALA A 297 1.25 -26.12 0.35
N GLN A 298 1.83 -25.75 -0.79
CA GLN A 298 1.80 -24.36 -1.26
C GLN A 298 0.37 -23.91 -1.64
N GLY A 299 -0.42 -24.73 -2.32
CA GLY A 299 -1.83 -24.44 -2.58
C GLY A 299 -2.63 -24.19 -1.29
N ILE A 300 -2.39 -25.02 -0.26
CA ILE A 300 -2.97 -24.84 1.09
C ILE A 300 -2.46 -23.52 1.70
N ASN A 301 -1.18 -23.19 1.56
CA ASN A 301 -0.62 -21.92 2.01
C ASN A 301 -1.37 -20.73 1.38
N GLY A 302 -1.67 -20.80 0.08
CA GLY A 302 -2.50 -19.79 -0.61
C GLY A 302 -3.88 -19.61 0.02
N VAL A 303 -4.54 -20.72 0.39
CA VAL A 303 -5.86 -20.68 1.06
C VAL A 303 -5.73 -20.03 2.44
N VAL A 304 -4.73 -20.43 3.22
CA VAL A 304 -4.45 -19.87 4.54
C VAL A 304 -4.19 -18.37 4.45
N ASN A 305 -3.37 -17.92 3.50
CA ASN A 305 -3.07 -16.51 3.27
C ASN A 305 -4.33 -15.71 2.93
N MET A 306 -5.15 -16.21 2.00
CA MET A 306 -6.40 -15.57 1.60
C MET A 306 -7.36 -15.43 2.78
N LEU A 307 -7.60 -16.50 3.54
CA LEU A 307 -8.51 -16.48 4.69
C LEU A 307 -7.98 -15.60 5.83
N ALA A 308 -6.68 -15.66 6.12
CA ALA A 308 -6.05 -14.86 7.15
C ALA A 308 -6.01 -13.35 6.82
N THR A 309 -6.23 -12.97 5.56
CA THR A 309 -6.34 -11.56 5.18
C THR A 309 -7.71 -10.98 5.57
N ILE A 310 -8.77 -11.80 5.67
CA ILE A 310 -10.14 -11.35 5.97
C ILE A 310 -10.22 -10.59 7.31
N PRO A 311 -9.67 -11.11 8.43
CA PRO A 311 -9.68 -10.37 9.69
C PRO A 311 -9.05 -8.98 9.59
N ALA A 312 -7.96 -8.82 8.85
CA ALA A 312 -7.33 -7.52 8.69
C ALA A 312 -8.23 -6.55 7.92
N ILE A 313 -8.88 -7.00 6.83
CA ILE A 313 -9.82 -6.16 6.07
C ILE A 313 -10.97 -5.66 6.96
N LEU A 314 -11.45 -6.50 7.89
CA LEU A 314 -12.60 -6.18 8.74
C LEU A 314 -12.23 -5.35 9.99
N TRP A 315 -11.04 -5.54 10.56
CA TRP A 315 -10.70 -5.03 11.89
C TRP A 315 -9.43 -4.19 11.98
N VAL A 316 -8.65 -4.02 10.90
CA VAL A 316 -7.42 -3.21 10.95
C VAL A 316 -7.69 -1.77 11.42
N ASP A 317 -8.84 -1.22 11.04
CA ASP A 317 -9.28 0.11 11.48
C ASP A 317 -9.54 0.19 12.99
N ARG A 318 -9.90 -0.93 13.63
CA ARG A 318 -10.12 -1.01 15.08
C ARG A 318 -8.84 -1.27 15.87
N TRP A 319 -7.88 -2.00 15.33
CA TRP A 319 -6.65 -2.37 16.04
C TRP A 319 -5.59 -1.26 16.06
N GLY A 320 -5.60 -0.40 15.06
CA GLY A 320 -4.58 0.65 14.87
C GLY A 320 -3.32 0.14 14.19
N ARG A 321 -2.58 1.03 13.53
CA ARG A 321 -1.51 0.65 12.60
C ARG A 321 -0.26 0.23 13.38
N ARG A 322 0.12 1.00 14.39
CA ARG A 322 1.35 0.76 15.18
C ARG A 322 1.29 -0.55 15.95
N LYS A 323 0.19 -0.79 16.68
CA LYS A 323 0.00 -2.04 17.44
C LYS A 323 -0.03 -3.26 16.53
N THR A 324 -0.74 -3.17 15.41
CA THR A 324 -0.84 -4.27 14.45
C THR A 324 0.52 -4.68 13.89
N LEU A 325 1.37 -3.73 13.52
CA LEU A 325 2.73 -4.03 13.04
C LEU A 325 3.63 -4.62 14.13
N ILE A 326 3.51 -4.17 15.38
CA ILE A 326 4.28 -4.72 16.52
C ILE A 326 3.89 -6.18 16.77
N TYR A 327 2.60 -6.46 16.96
CA TYR A 327 2.13 -7.83 17.22
C TYR A 327 2.34 -8.74 16.01
N GLY A 328 2.19 -8.21 14.80
CA GLY A 328 2.55 -8.89 13.56
C GLY A 328 4.01 -9.31 13.53
N SER A 329 4.92 -8.39 13.85
CA SER A 329 6.36 -8.67 13.92
C SER A 329 6.69 -9.70 15.00
N LEU A 330 6.00 -9.65 16.14
CA LEU A 330 6.18 -10.65 17.20
C LEU A 330 5.75 -12.04 16.70
N GLY A 331 4.60 -12.17 16.05
CA GLY A 331 4.13 -13.45 15.49
C GLY A 331 5.05 -13.98 14.38
N CYS A 332 5.46 -13.11 13.46
CA CYS A 332 6.40 -13.46 12.39
C CYS A 332 7.79 -13.87 12.96
N GLY A 333 8.34 -13.11 13.89
CA GLY A 333 9.65 -13.39 14.49
C GLY A 333 9.68 -14.68 15.31
N THR A 334 8.62 -14.93 16.10
CA THR A 334 8.52 -16.14 16.93
C THR A 334 8.35 -17.41 16.10
N THR A 335 7.53 -17.37 15.05
CA THR A 335 7.35 -18.51 14.12
C THR A 335 8.64 -18.85 13.38
N TYR A 336 9.39 -17.86 12.89
CA TYR A 336 10.72 -18.10 12.32
C TYR A 336 11.71 -18.64 13.34
N LEU A 337 11.74 -18.10 14.56
CA LEU A 337 12.65 -18.56 15.60
C LEU A 337 12.40 -20.03 15.95
N ILE A 338 11.14 -20.43 16.13
CA ILE A 338 10.77 -21.82 16.42
C ILE A 338 11.14 -22.72 15.24
N LYS A 339 10.84 -22.32 14.00
CA LYS A 339 11.22 -23.06 12.78
C LYS A 339 12.73 -23.22 12.67
N ALA A 340 13.50 -22.16 12.93
CA ALA A 340 14.96 -22.17 12.88
C ALA A 340 15.53 -23.16 13.91
N ILE A 341 15.06 -23.11 15.16
CA ILE A 341 15.49 -24.01 16.23
C ILE A 341 15.15 -25.47 15.89
N ALA A 342 13.91 -25.74 15.48
CA ALA A 342 13.47 -27.10 15.13
C ALA A 342 14.27 -27.70 13.96
N THR A 343 14.57 -26.88 12.96
CA THR A 343 15.38 -27.26 11.80
C THR A 343 16.85 -27.47 12.21
N ALA A 344 17.43 -26.53 12.95
CA ALA A 344 18.82 -26.60 13.41
C ALA A 344 19.09 -27.83 14.29
N ALA A 345 18.15 -28.20 15.16
CA ALA A 345 18.29 -29.31 16.10
C ALA A 345 18.33 -30.69 15.43
N THR A 346 17.75 -30.86 14.23
CA THR A 346 17.55 -32.19 13.63
C THR A 346 17.93 -32.29 12.16
N GLN A 347 18.51 -31.24 11.58
CA GLN A 347 18.94 -31.26 10.18
C GLN A 347 20.11 -32.23 9.98
N HIS A 348 19.91 -33.17 9.05
CA HIS A 348 20.99 -33.96 8.47
C HIS A 348 21.16 -33.57 7.01
N LYS A 349 22.34 -33.04 6.69
CA LYS A 349 22.72 -32.64 5.33
C LYS A 349 23.30 -33.85 4.61
N THR A 350 22.66 -34.29 3.54
CA THR A 350 23.23 -35.27 2.60
C THR A 350 23.46 -34.58 1.25
N TYR A 351 24.42 -35.08 0.48
CA TYR A 351 24.69 -34.61 -0.87
C TYR A 351 24.46 -35.77 -1.84
N ASP A 352 23.72 -35.53 -2.92
CA ASP A 352 23.63 -36.52 -3.98
C ASP A 352 24.90 -36.55 -4.85
N SER A 353 24.95 -37.48 -5.79
CA SER A 353 26.05 -37.68 -6.73
C SER A 353 26.38 -36.44 -7.58
N GLU A 354 25.42 -35.52 -7.71
CA GLU A 354 25.53 -34.25 -8.45
C GLU A 354 25.91 -33.07 -7.53
N GLY A 355 26.15 -33.32 -6.23
CA GLY A 355 26.49 -32.30 -5.25
C GLY A 355 25.31 -31.46 -4.77
N THR A 356 24.07 -31.91 -4.99
CA THR A 356 22.85 -31.24 -4.52
C THR A 356 22.60 -31.56 -3.05
N LEU A 357 22.41 -30.49 -2.26
CA LEU A 357 22.08 -30.58 -0.85
C LEU A 357 20.66 -31.12 -0.65
N ASN A 358 20.55 -32.26 0.01
CA ASN A 358 19.32 -32.84 0.51
C ASN A 358 19.26 -32.66 2.03
N LEU A 359 18.20 -32.01 2.51
CA LEU A 359 17.95 -31.81 3.92
C LEU A 359 16.98 -32.90 4.40
N ASN A 360 17.45 -33.74 5.32
CA ASN A 360 16.62 -34.70 6.02
C ASN A 360 16.39 -34.18 7.44
N LEU A 361 15.12 -34.01 7.81
CA LEU A 361 14.70 -33.58 9.12
C LEU A 361 14.02 -34.74 9.85
N SER A 362 14.03 -34.70 11.18
CA SER A 362 13.16 -35.57 11.96
C SER A 362 11.69 -35.33 11.57
N LYS A 363 10.83 -36.35 11.73
CA LYS A 363 9.39 -36.20 11.44
C LYS A 363 8.77 -35.07 12.28
N GLY A 364 9.16 -34.94 13.54
CA GLY A 364 8.69 -33.86 14.42
C GLY A 364 9.06 -32.47 13.91
N SER A 365 10.34 -32.24 13.61
CA SER A 365 10.81 -30.94 13.10
C SER A 365 10.25 -30.61 11.72
N SER A 366 9.98 -31.62 10.89
CA SER A 366 9.30 -31.45 9.61
C SER A 366 7.90 -30.84 9.79
N TYR A 367 7.08 -31.44 10.68
CA TYR A 367 5.75 -30.91 10.99
C TYR A 367 5.80 -29.52 11.61
N VAL A 368 6.71 -29.29 12.57
CA VAL A 368 6.88 -27.97 13.18
C VAL A 368 7.22 -26.93 12.12
N SER A 369 8.13 -27.23 11.20
CA SER A 369 8.54 -26.30 10.13
C SER A 369 7.36 -25.91 9.23
N ILE A 370 6.53 -26.88 8.85
CA ILE A 370 5.35 -26.66 8.01
C ILE A 370 4.30 -25.82 8.76
N VAL A 371 3.99 -26.18 10.01
CA VAL A 371 2.99 -25.47 10.82
C VAL A 371 3.44 -24.03 11.10
N MET A 372 4.72 -23.83 11.48
CA MET A 372 5.26 -22.49 11.72
C MET A 372 5.23 -21.63 10.45
N MET A 373 5.42 -22.22 9.27
CA MET A 373 5.31 -21.50 8.00
C MET A 373 3.87 -21.04 7.72
N TYR A 374 2.84 -21.84 8.05
CA TYR A 374 1.45 -21.40 7.97
C TYR A 374 1.11 -20.33 9.01
N LEU A 375 1.56 -20.49 10.26
CA LEU A 375 1.36 -19.49 11.31
C LEU A 375 2.07 -18.17 11.02
N PHE A 376 3.25 -18.23 10.39
CA PHE A 376 3.94 -17.05 9.87
C PHE A 376 3.05 -16.30 8.86
N VAL A 377 2.51 -17.02 7.88
CA VAL A 377 1.65 -16.43 6.84
C VAL A 377 0.39 -15.82 7.44
N ILE A 378 -0.24 -16.50 8.42
CA ILE A 378 -1.37 -15.97 9.17
C ILE A 378 -1.00 -14.66 9.87
N SER A 379 0.12 -14.65 10.60
CA SER A 379 0.61 -13.47 11.31
C SER A 379 0.86 -12.31 10.35
N PHE A 380 1.51 -12.57 9.22
CA PHE A 380 1.80 -11.58 8.19
C PHE A 380 0.52 -11.03 7.53
N ALA A 381 -0.39 -11.90 7.11
CA ALA A 381 -1.62 -11.53 6.41
C ALA A 381 -2.56 -10.70 7.30
N MET A 382 -2.59 -10.98 8.60
CA MET A 382 -3.37 -10.21 9.57
C MET A 382 -2.74 -8.86 9.95
N SER A 383 -1.48 -8.61 9.55
CA SER A 383 -0.73 -7.43 10.00
C SER A 383 -0.01 -6.69 8.87
N TRP A 384 1.22 -7.09 8.56
CA TRP A 384 2.12 -6.47 7.60
C TRP A 384 1.56 -6.41 6.18
N GLY A 385 0.79 -7.43 5.78
CA GLY A 385 0.18 -7.50 4.45
C GLY A 385 -0.57 -6.21 4.10
N PRO A 386 -1.70 -5.90 4.77
CA PRO A 386 -2.47 -4.70 4.49
C PRO A 386 -1.87 -3.42 5.11
N VAL A 387 -1.33 -3.46 6.33
CA VAL A 387 -0.94 -2.24 7.05
C VAL A 387 0.21 -1.51 6.37
N ALA A 388 1.16 -2.22 5.75
CA ALA A 388 2.29 -1.56 5.09
C ALA A 388 1.90 -0.80 3.82
N TRP A 389 0.78 -1.16 3.17
CA TRP A 389 0.20 -0.39 2.06
C TRP A 389 -0.68 0.74 2.55
N LEU A 390 -1.41 0.51 3.64
CA LEU A 390 -2.33 1.48 4.22
C LEU A 390 -1.59 2.66 4.85
N TYR A 391 -0.52 2.40 5.60
CA TYR A 391 0.19 3.43 6.36
C TYR A 391 0.77 4.56 5.49
N PRO A 392 1.54 4.30 4.40
CA PRO A 392 1.98 5.35 3.50
C PRO A 392 0.82 6.18 2.93
N SER A 393 -0.31 5.55 2.61
CA SER A 393 -1.46 6.26 2.03
C SER A 393 -2.14 7.22 3.02
N GLU A 394 -1.99 7.00 4.33
CA GLU A 394 -2.57 7.83 5.39
C GLU A 394 -1.66 8.98 5.80
N ILE A 395 -0.34 8.79 5.81
CA ILE A 395 0.59 9.81 6.33
C ILE A 395 0.86 10.92 5.33
N PHE A 396 0.58 10.73 4.03
CA PHE A 396 0.88 11.75 3.02
C PHE A 396 -0.30 12.70 2.77
N PRO A 397 -0.05 14.02 2.84
CA PRO A 397 -1.03 15.02 2.42
C PRO A 397 -1.28 14.91 0.93
N MET A 398 -2.47 15.35 0.51
CA MET A 398 -3.00 15.05 -0.83
C MET A 398 -2.09 15.58 -1.95
N HIS A 399 -1.54 16.79 -1.80
CA HIS A 399 -0.72 17.48 -2.80
C HIS A 399 0.60 16.77 -3.18
N ILE A 400 1.14 15.92 -2.30
CA ILE A 400 2.35 15.12 -2.60
C ILE A 400 2.09 13.62 -2.72
N ARG A 401 0.85 13.19 -2.50
CA ARG A 401 0.52 11.77 -2.29
C ARG A 401 0.96 10.88 -3.44
N SER A 402 0.73 11.29 -4.69
CA SER A 402 1.11 10.52 -5.88
C SER A 402 2.63 10.25 -5.92
N LYS A 403 3.44 11.31 -5.82
CA LYS A 403 4.91 11.21 -5.84
C LYS A 403 5.45 10.47 -4.61
N ALA A 404 4.95 10.78 -3.43
CA ALA A 404 5.39 10.13 -2.19
C ALA A 404 5.06 8.62 -2.19
N ASN A 405 3.84 8.24 -2.58
CA ASN A 405 3.46 6.83 -2.72
C ASN A 405 4.28 6.10 -3.79
N SER A 406 4.68 6.78 -4.87
CA SER A 406 5.56 6.16 -5.87
C SER A 406 6.94 5.82 -5.28
N ILE A 407 7.54 6.68 -4.44
CA ILE A 407 8.82 6.39 -3.76
C ILE A 407 8.65 5.23 -2.78
N THR A 408 7.60 5.23 -1.94
CA THR A 408 7.41 4.18 -0.93
C THR A 408 7.10 2.83 -1.59
N THR A 409 6.33 2.83 -2.68
CA THR A 409 6.07 1.63 -3.50
C THR A 409 7.35 1.16 -4.19
N ALA A 410 8.18 2.06 -4.71
CA ALA A 410 9.48 1.70 -5.27
C ALA A 410 10.39 1.07 -4.20
N SER A 411 10.42 1.60 -2.97
CA SER A 411 11.13 0.97 -1.85
C SER A 411 10.66 -0.48 -1.63
N ASN A 412 9.34 -0.70 -1.61
CA ASN A 412 8.77 -2.05 -1.53
C ASN A 412 9.37 -2.96 -2.61
N TRP A 413 9.30 -2.56 -3.87
CA TRP A 413 9.78 -3.40 -4.97
C TRP A 413 11.30 -3.61 -4.97
N LEU A 414 12.08 -2.61 -4.53
CA LEU A 414 13.52 -2.72 -4.40
C LEU A 414 13.93 -3.75 -3.34
N PHE A 415 13.34 -3.70 -2.16
CA PHE A 415 13.63 -4.69 -1.12
C PHE A 415 13.10 -6.08 -1.52
N ASN A 416 11.98 -6.15 -2.22
CA ASN A 416 11.49 -7.39 -2.81
C ASN A 416 12.51 -7.99 -3.79
N PHE A 417 13.06 -7.17 -4.69
CA PHE A 417 14.14 -7.57 -5.60
C PHE A 417 15.34 -8.17 -4.86
N VAL A 418 15.83 -7.50 -3.82
CA VAL A 418 16.95 -7.98 -3.02
C VAL A 418 16.62 -9.32 -2.35
N VAL A 419 15.45 -9.43 -1.70
CA VAL A 419 15.00 -10.67 -1.05
C VAL A 419 14.87 -11.80 -2.08
N GLY A 420 14.22 -11.56 -3.21
CA GLY A 420 14.04 -12.57 -4.27
C GLY A 420 15.36 -13.06 -4.87
N LEU A 421 16.33 -12.15 -5.05
CA LEU A 421 17.65 -12.47 -5.62
C LEU A 421 18.52 -13.28 -4.64
N VAL A 422 18.51 -12.89 -3.36
CA VAL A 422 19.44 -13.42 -2.35
C VAL A 422 18.90 -14.67 -1.66
N SER A 423 17.58 -14.78 -1.47
CA SER A 423 16.96 -15.90 -0.75
C SER A 423 17.32 -17.30 -1.27
N PRO A 424 17.28 -17.62 -2.57
CA PRO A 424 17.58 -18.98 -3.03
C PRO A 424 19.04 -19.37 -2.75
N ILE A 425 19.95 -18.39 -2.74
CA ILE A 425 21.36 -18.58 -2.39
C ILE A 425 21.49 -18.90 -0.89
N LEU A 426 20.80 -18.14 -0.04
CA LEU A 426 20.83 -18.34 1.41
C LEU A 426 20.13 -19.63 1.85
N ILE A 427 18.98 -19.96 1.25
CA ILE A 427 18.27 -21.23 1.47
C ILE A 427 19.22 -22.42 1.26
N LYS A 428 20.03 -22.39 0.18
CA LYS A 428 21.01 -23.45 -0.09
C LYS A 428 22.21 -23.42 0.86
N LYS A 429 22.75 -22.23 1.17
CA LYS A 429 24.01 -22.11 1.94
C LYS A 429 23.83 -22.28 3.45
N ILE A 430 22.88 -21.54 4.04
CA ILE A 430 22.76 -21.41 5.49
C ILE A 430 21.53 -22.12 6.08
N THR A 431 20.64 -22.66 5.22
CA THR A 431 19.48 -23.47 5.61
C THR A 431 18.62 -22.76 6.66
N TRP A 432 18.62 -23.21 7.92
CA TRP A 432 17.89 -22.59 9.04
C TRP A 432 18.39 -21.18 9.40
N GLY A 433 19.62 -20.84 9.01
CA GLY A 433 20.20 -19.52 9.28
C GLY A 433 19.41 -18.39 8.62
N LEU A 434 18.74 -18.65 7.49
CA LEU A 434 17.87 -17.66 6.84
C LEU A 434 16.65 -17.34 7.72
N ASP A 435 16.02 -18.36 8.30
CA ASP A 435 14.90 -18.17 9.23
C ASP A 435 15.35 -17.36 10.45
N LEU A 436 16.55 -17.63 10.98
CA LEU A 436 17.10 -16.87 12.10
C LEU A 436 17.35 -15.40 11.74
N ILE A 437 17.86 -15.12 10.53
CA ILE A 437 18.02 -13.74 10.04
C ILE A 437 16.66 -13.03 10.04
N PHE A 438 15.62 -13.65 9.47
CA PHE A 438 14.28 -13.04 9.44
C PHE A 438 13.71 -12.88 10.85
N ALA A 439 13.92 -13.83 11.77
CA ALA A 439 13.51 -13.70 13.16
C ALA A 439 14.14 -12.47 13.83
N VAL A 440 15.46 -12.31 13.71
CA VAL A 440 16.18 -11.16 14.29
C VAL A 440 15.69 -9.85 13.67
N VAL A 441 15.54 -9.80 12.34
CA VAL A 441 15.01 -8.62 11.66
C VAL A 441 13.62 -8.26 12.17
N MET A 442 12.73 -9.24 12.41
CA MET A 442 11.41 -9.00 12.98
C MET A 442 11.44 -8.46 14.41
N PHE A 443 12.33 -8.97 15.27
CA PHE A 443 12.48 -8.43 16.62
C PHE A 443 13.08 -7.02 16.63
N VAL A 444 14.06 -6.73 15.76
CA VAL A 444 14.60 -5.36 15.59
C VAL A 444 13.52 -4.43 15.03
N THR A 445 12.68 -4.92 14.14
CA THR A 445 11.57 -4.16 13.56
C THR A 445 10.57 -3.69 14.62
N ILE A 446 10.32 -4.49 15.66
CA ILE A 446 9.49 -4.08 16.82
C ILE A 446 10.08 -2.81 17.46
N LEU A 447 11.40 -2.76 17.66
CA LEU A 447 12.07 -1.59 18.22
C LEU A 447 11.92 -0.37 17.31
N ILE A 448 12.14 -0.54 16.00
CA ILE A 448 11.99 0.55 15.03
C ILE A 448 10.57 1.13 15.06
N ILE A 449 9.54 0.28 15.02
CA ILE A 449 8.14 0.70 15.06
C ILE A 449 7.80 1.35 16.40
N TYR A 450 8.27 0.77 17.49
CA TYR A 450 8.01 1.30 18.83
C TYR A 450 8.61 2.70 19.00
N VAL A 451 9.81 2.95 18.48
CA VAL A 451 10.53 4.21 18.69
C VAL A 451 10.06 5.31 17.71
N PHE A 452 9.84 4.98 16.44
CA PHE A 452 9.72 5.99 15.37
C PHE A 452 8.34 6.10 14.72
N LEU A 453 7.50 5.06 14.80
CA LEU A 453 6.22 5.04 14.06
C LEU A 453 5.08 5.66 14.90
N PRO A 454 4.53 6.82 14.51
CA PRO A 454 3.33 7.34 15.14
C PRO A 454 2.10 6.51 14.79
N GLU A 455 1.08 6.57 15.65
CA GLU A 455 -0.23 5.97 15.42
C GLU A 455 -1.07 6.88 14.53
N THR A 456 -1.71 6.31 13.50
CA THR A 456 -2.53 7.04 12.50
C THR A 456 -4.02 6.73 12.62
N LYS A 457 -4.40 5.82 13.51
CA LYS A 457 -5.79 5.40 13.70
C LYS A 457 -6.72 6.57 14.05
N ASN A 458 -7.89 6.61 13.41
CA ASN A 458 -9.00 7.55 13.67
C ASN A 458 -8.59 9.03 13.54
N ARG A 459 -7.73 9.34 12.57
CA ARG A 459 -7.30 10.71 12.28
C ARG A 459 -7.63 11.09 10.86
N ASN A 460 -8.04 12.34 10.69
CA ASN A 460 -8.21 12.90 9.36
C ASN A 460 -6.82 13.14 8.74
N LEU A 461 -6.80 13.24 7.41
CA LEU A 461 -5.55 13.45 6.67
C LEU A 461 -4.93 14.82 6.99
N GLU A 462 -5.76 15.81 7.33
CA GLU A 462 -5.37 17.17 7.73
C GLU A 462 -4.68 17.17 9.11
N ASP A 463 -5.14 16.34 10.04
CA ASP A 463 -4.54 16.22 11.39
C ASP A 463 -3.12 15.64 11.35
N MET A 464 -2.73 15.01 10.25
CA MET A 464 -1.39 14.41 10.12
C MET A 464 -0.29 15.47 10.24
N ASP A 465 -0.56 16.71 9.86
CA ASP A 465 0.38 17.82 10.00
C ASP A 465 0.86 17.96 11.43
N ILE A 466 -0.05 17.91 12.40
CA ILE A 466 0.24 17.99 13.84
C ILE A 466 1.11 16.81 14.32
N ILE A 467 0.84 15.60 13.83
CA ILE A 467 1.57 14.39 14.19
C ILE A 467 3.04 14.50 13.75
N PHE A 468 3.26 14.99 12.53
CA PHE A 468 4.58 15.00 11.92
C PHE A 468 5.36 16.32 12.13
N THR A 469 4.72 17.39 12.61
CA THR A 469 5.39 18.63 13.04
C THR A 469 6.04 18.45 14.41
N GLY A 470 7.37 18.35 14.45
CA GLY A 470 8.15 18.34 15.68
C GLY A 470 9.16 17.19 15.75
N SER A 471 9.20 16.52 16.90
CA SER A 471 10.20 15.48 17.22
C SER A 471 10.02 14.20 16.41
N ILE A 472 11.12 13.51 16.10
CA ILE A 472 11.12 12.18 15.45
C ILE A 472 10.60 11.03 16.32
N TRP A 473 10.52 11.23 17.64
CA TRP A 473 10.15 10.21 18.62
C TRP A 473 8.64 10.00 18.72
N ALA A 474 8.18 8.75 18.50
CA ALA A 474 6.76 8.38 18.49
C ALA A 474 6.04 8.69 19.82
N HIS A 475 6.72 8.56 20.95
CA HIS A 475 6.12 8.88 22.26
C HIS A 475 5.82 10.39 22.41
N LYS A 476 6.65 11.26 21.82
CA LYS A 476 6.40 12.71 21.81
C LYS A 476 5.27 13.08 20.85
N ASP A 477 5.05 12.31 19.77
CA ASP A 477 3.86 12.51 18.93
C ASP A 477 2.58 12.16 19.69
N LYS A 478 2.59 11.05 20.45
CA LYS A 478 1.43 10.66 21.28
C LYS A 478 1.02 11.76 22.25
N LYS A 479 1.99 12.40 22.93
CA LYS A 479 1.73 13.52 23.83
C LYS A 479 1.13 14.73 23.12
N ARG A 480 1.71 15.13 21.98
CA ARG A 480 1.16 16.23 21.14
C ARG A 480 -0.28 15.97 20.71
N ILE A 481 -0.58 14.73 20.34
CA ILE A 481 -1.93 14.32 19.96
C ILE A 481 -2.88 14.41 21.16
N GLU A 482 -2.48 13.92 22.33
CA GLU A 482 -3.29 13.99 23.56
C GLU A 482 -3.54 15.45 23.99
N GLU A 483 -2.54 16.32 23.85
CA GLU A 483 -2.67 17.76 24.10
C GLU A 483 -3.67 18.42 23.14
N PHE A 484 -3.54 18.16 21.83
CA PHE A 484 -4.46 18.69 20.81
C PHE A 484 -5.91 18.23 21.02
N ASP A 485 -6.13 16.94 21.29
CA ASP A 485 -7.45 16.38 21.57
C ASP A 485 -8.10 17.03 22.79
N ASN A 486 -7.32 17.22 23.85
CA ASN A 486 -7.81 17.87 25.07
C ASN A 486 -8.20 19.31 24.79
N THR A 487 -7.39 20.07 24.06
CA THR A 487 -7.72 21.46 23.67
C THR A 487 -9.01 21.53 22.87
N ASN A 488 -9.20 20.65 21.89
CA ASN A 488 -10.44 20.62 21.10
C ASN A 488 -11.66 20.25 21.94
N ARG A 489 -11.51 19.30 22.87
CA ARG A 489 -12.58 18.92 23.79
C ARG A 489 -12.97 20.08 24.72
N TYR A 490 -11.99 20.80 25.26
CA TYR A 490 -12.26 21.99 26.07
C TYR A 490 -12.97 23.09 25.27
N ALA A 491 -12.57 23.31 24.02
CA ALA A 491 -13.24 24.27 23.14
C ALA A 491 -14.70 23.88 22.86
N TYR A 492 -14.94 22.58 22.63
CA TYR A 492 -16.28 22.03 22.45
C TYR A 492 -17.16 22.23 23.70
N ASP A 493 -16.69 21.77 24.86
CA ASP A 493 -17.41 21.88 26.13
C ASP A 493 -17.72 23.35 26.48
N MET A 494 -16.79 24.27 26.16
CA MET A 494 -16.97 25.70 26.33
C MET A 494 -18.04 26.27 25.38
N SER A 495 -18.05 25.83 24.11
CA SER A 495 -19.06 26.28 23.13
C SER A 495 -20.47 25.82 23.51
N GLU A 496 -20.60 24.60 24.02
CA GLU A 496 -21.85 24.02 24.50
C GLU A 496 -22.34 24.76 25.76
N ALA A 497 -21.42 25.08 26.68
CA ALA A 497 -21.74 25.85 27.89
C ALA A 497 -22.19 27.30 27.60
N ILE A 498 -21.72 27.91 26.51
CA ILE A 498 -22.07 29.30 26.13
C ILE A 498 -23.36 29.34 25.27
N GLY A 499 -23.91 28.19 24.87
CA GLY A 499 -25.16 28.11 24.10
C GLY A 499 -25.07 28.73 22.70
N GLN A 500 -23.86 28.82 22.13
CA GLN A 500 -23.68 29.25 20.74
C GLN A 500 -23.94 28.07 19.80
N PRO A 501 -24.62 28.29 18.65
CA PRO A 501 -24.78 27.26 17.65
C PRO A 501 -23.40 26.84 17.12
N HIS A 502 -23.23 25.54 16.93
CA HIS A 502 -21.99 24.91 16.51
C HIS A 502 -21.36 25.63 15.31
N ALA A 503 -20.15 26.17 15.48
CA ALA A 503 -19.28 26.56 14.37
C ALA A 503 -18.47 25.35 13.85
N TYR A 504 -19.05 24.14 13.92
CA TYR A 504 -18.39 22.87 13.59
C TYR A 504 -19.27 21.92 12.76
N ASP A 505 -20.09 22.48 11.87
CA ASP A 505 -20.47 21.82 10.62
C ASP A 505 -19.82 22.53 9.41
N ILE A 506 -18.65 23.14 9.63
CA ILE A 506 -17.77 23.58 8.54
C ILE A 506 -16.63 22.56 8.50
N ASP A 507 -16.68 21.68 7.51
CA ASP A 507 -15.54 20.84 7.12
C ASP A 507 -14.27 21.69 7.05
N GLY A 508 -13.16 21.10 7.52
CA GLY A 508 -11.90 21.76 7.87
C GLY A 508 -11.26 22.62 6.78
N GLY A 509 -11.71 23.86 6.65
CA GLY A 509 -11.14 24.85 5.73
C GLY A 509 -10.37 25.98 6.40
N ASP A 510 -10.84 26.52 7.53
CA ASP A 510 -10.40 27.83 7.98
C ASP A 510 -9.79 27.83 9.38
N MET A 511 -8.52 27.44 9.49
CA MET A 511 -7.69 27.89 10.61
C MET A 511 -6.18 27.95 10.37
N PHE A 512 -5.69 28.17 9.14
CA PHE A 512 -4.27 28.50 8.92
C PHE A 512 -4.04 29.45 7.74
N ALA A 513 -4.63 30.65 7.81
CA ALA A 513 -4.21 31.80 6.99
C ALA A 513 -3.78 32.94 7.91
N GLY A 514 -2.66 32.74 8.62
CA GLY A 514 -2.20 33.71 9.62
C GLY A 514 -0.76 33.47 10.05
N GLY A 515 0.14 33.27 9.10
CA GLY A 515 1.56 33.10 9.41
C GLY A 515 2.38 32.88 8.15
N MET A 516 3.13 33.91 7.76
CA MET A 516 4.04 34.03 6.60
C MET A 516 3.39 34.67 5.38
N TYR A 517 3.52 36.00 5.27
CA TYR A 517 4.03 36.71 4.10
C TYR A 517 4.07 38.21 4.46
N GLY A 518 5.26 38.69 4.80
CA GLY A 518 5.54 40.12 4.78
C GLY A 518 5.73 40.55 3.33
N GLY A 519 4.75 41.28 2.79
CA GLY A 519 4.81 41.83 1.44
C GLY A 519 3.74 42.89 1.27
N LYS A 520 4.16 44.17 1.28
CA LYS A 520 3.33 45.33 0.98
C LYS A 520 2.65 45.14 -0.39
N ASN A 521 1.34 45.38 -0.47
CA ASN A 521 0.70 46.15 -1.54
C ASN A 521 -0.79 46.39 -1.22
N GLU A 522 -1.15 47.67 -1.16
CA GLU A 522 -2.52 48.17 -1.18
C GLU A 522 -3.18 47.86 -2.54
N TYR A 523 -4.48 47.56 -2.56
CA TYR A 523 -5.52 48.32 -3.29
C TYR A 523 -6.84 47.53 -3.46
N SER A 524 -7.91 48.19 -3.00
CA SER A 524 -9.28 48.28 -3.54
C SER A 524 -10.16 47.02 -3.62
N ALA A 525 -11.06 46.92 -2.62
CA ALA A 525 -12.34 46.25 -2.75
C ALA A 525 -13.38 47.25 -3.30
N ASP A 526 -14.02 46.93 -4.42
CA ASP A 526 -15.35 47.42 -4.77
C ASP A 526 -15.88 46.65 -5.99
N LYS A 527 -16.95 45.86 -5.80
CA LYS A 527 -18.18 45.88 -6.62
C LYS A 527 -19.06 44.62 -6.46
N TYR A 528 -20.37 44.88 -6.28
CA TYR A 528 -21.57 44.03 -6.45
C TYR A 528 -21.88 43.03 -5.31
N MET A 529 -23.08 42.88 -4.71
CA MET A 529 -24.43 43.48 -4.79
C MET A 529 -25.21 43.14 -3.48
N PHE A 530 -25.92 44.15 -2.95
CA PHE A 530 -27.22 44.19 -2.23
C PHE A 530 -27.70 43.15 -1.19
N GLY A 531 -28.21 43.69 -0.08
CA GLY A 531 -29.24 43.08 0.79
C GLY A 531 -29.51 43.91 2.05
N ASN A 532 -30.59 44.69 2.07
CA ASN A 532 -30.92 45.68 3.09
C ASN A 532 -31.42 45.02 4.40
N ASN A 533 -30.61 44.99 5.47
CA ASN A 533 -31.06 44.73 6.84
C ASN A 533 -30.08 45.33 7.87
N ASN A 534 -30.51 46.35 8.61
CA ASN A 534 -29.68 47.03 9.63
C ASN A 534 -29.37 46.13 10.85
N SER A 535 -30.12 45.04 11.07
CA SER A 535 -29.85 44.05 12.13
C SER A 535 -28.63 43.17 11.82
N THR A 536 -28.42 42.81 10.55
CA THR A 536 -27.31 41.97 10.10
C THR A 536 -25.97 42.72 10.12
N ARG A 537 -26.01 44.06 9.97
CA ARG A 537 -24.82 44.92 10.00
C ARG A 537 -24.28 45.10 11.43
N LEU A 538 -25.17 45.22 12.42
CA LEU A 538 -24.81 45.31 13.84
C LEU A 538 -24.31 43.97 14.39
N SER A 539 -24.87 42.84 13.97
CA SER A 539 -24.36 41.51 14.35
C SER A 539 -22.99 41.22 13.75
N TYR A 540 -22.74 41.65 12.51
CA TYR A 540 -21.45 41.48 11.82
C TYR A 540 -20.34 42.37 12.41
N ILE A 541 -20.67 43.60 12.83
CA ILE A 541 -19.72 44.49 13.49
C ILE A 541 -19.37 43.98 14.90
N ASN A 542 -20.33 43.44 15.64
CA ASN A 542 -20.09 42.84 16.96
C ASN A 542 -19.28 41.54 16.87
N SER A 543 -19.49 40.71 15.84
CA SER A 543 -18.69 39.50 15.62
C SER A 543 -17.25 39.81 15.21
N GLN A 544 -17.03 40.87 14.42
CA GLN A 544 -15.69 41.35 14.06
C GLN A 544 -14.93 41.93 15.27
N GLN A 545 -15.62 42.67 16.16
CA GLN A 545 -15.02 43.16 17.41
C GLN A 545 -14.70 42.02 18.40
N GLN A 546 -15.55 41.00 18.48
CA GLN A 546 -15.26 39.81 19.29
C GLN A 546 -14.11 38.98 18.72
N GLN A 547 -14.01 38.80 17.40
CA GLN A 547 -12.87 38.16 16.75
C GLN A 547 -11.55 38.93 16.99
N GLN A 548 -11.57 40.27 16.95
CA GLN A 548 -10.39 41.08 17.26
C GLN A 548 -9.97 40.98 18.74
N GLN A 549 -10.92 40.90 19.67
CA GLN A 549 -10.61 40.66 21.09
C GLN A 549 -10.05 39.25 21.34
N TYR A 550 -10.57 38.24 20.63
CA TYR A 550 -10.09 36.86 20.71
C TYR A 550 -8.68 36.70 20.12
N GLN A 551 -8.41 37.36 18.98
CA GLN A 551 -7.07 37.41 18.39
C GLN A 551 -6.07 38.13 19.31
N HIS A 552 -6.47 39.20 19.99
CA HIS A 552 -5.61 39.90 20.96
C HIS A 552 -5.30 39.07 22.21
N GLN A 553 -6.23 38.23 22.70
CA GLN A 553 -6.00 37.31 23.82
C GLN A 553 -5.09 36.14 23.42
N ASN A 554 -5.30 35.55 22.23
CA ASN A 554 -4.43 34.49 21.73
C ASN A 554 -3.00 35.00 21.47
N HIS A 555 -2.82 36.21 20.93
CA HIS A 555 -1.49 36.78 20.74
C HIS A 555 -0.71 36.99 22.05
N ARG A 556 -1.41 37.32 23.16
CA ARG A 556 -0.79 37.40 24.50
C ARG A 556 -0.44 36.03 25.06
N GLN A 557 -1.24 34.98 24.82
CA GLN A 557 -0.89 33.63 25.24
C GLN A 557 0.27 33.05 24.43
N THR A 558 0.31 33.26 23.11
CA THR A 558 1.44 32.78 22.27
C THR A 558 2.77 33.46 22.64
N GLN A 559 2.75 34.74 23.05
CA GLN A 559 3.96 35.41 23.55
C GLN A 559 4.45 34.84 24.89
N VAL A 560 3.56 34.37 25.78
CA VAL A 560 3.95 33.73 27.05
C VAL A 560 4.54 32.33 26.83
N TYR A 561 4.15 31.61 25.77
CA TYR A 561 4.72 30.32 25.41
C TYR A 561 6.05 30.41 24.64
N MET A 562 6.32 31.52 23.95
CA MET A 562 7.61 31.74 23.27
C MET A 562 8.73 32.17 24.22
N THR A 563 8.44 32.93 25.28
CA THR A 563 9.45 33.32 26.28
C THR A 563 9.88 32.19 27.22
N SER A 564 9.19 31.05 27.25
CA SER A 564 9.59 29.90 28.07
C SER A 564 10.46 28.87 27.34
N TYR A 565 10.88 29.15 26.10
CA TYR A 565 11.67 28.23 25.27
C TYR A 565 13.13 28.70 25.03
N ASP A 566 13.50 29.90 25.50
CA ASP A 566 14.87 30.42 25.40
C ASP A 566 15.76 30.05 26.62
N ASP A 567 15.19 29.45 27.66
CA ASP A 567 15.93 28.83 28.76
C ASP A 567 15.56 27.34 28.81
N TYR A 568 16.30 26.47 28.10
CA TYR A 568 16.67 25.07 28.44
C TYR A 568 17.22 24.27 27.25
#